data_AF-A0A9R1K2N0-F1
#
_entry.id   AF-A0A9R1K2N0-F1
#
_cell.length_a   1.000
_cell.length_b   1.000
_cell.length_c   1.000
_cell.angle_alpha   90.00
_cell.angle_beta   90.00
_cell.angle_gamma   90.00
#
_symmetry.space_group_name_H-M   'P 1'
#
loop_
_entity.id
_entity.type
_entity.pdbx_description
1 polymer ?
#
loop_
_entity_poly.entity_id
_entity_poly.type
_entity_poly.pdbx_seq_one_letter_code
_entity_poly.pdbx_strand_id
1 'polypeptide(L)'
;MEAQLEGRRFFGGDSIGLLDVAASGLAWLSVLEEVAGVETSMIREEDYPALCRWRGEYASDEVVKKCLPSRDEMVAYYAAMKDRFVLLAKSMHKK
;
A
#
# COMPACT_ATOMS: atom_id res chain seq x y z
N MET A 1 7.39 -11.11 -1.86
CA MET A 1 7.55 -9.73 -2.39
C MET A 1 8.82 -9.12 -1.84
N GLU A 2 9.01 -9.10 -0.52
CA GLU A 2 10.20 -8.57 0.17
C GLU A 2 11.55 -8.89 -0.51
N ALA A 3 11.90 -10.18 -0.63
CA ALA A 3 13.17 -10.60 -1.23
C ALA A 3 13.38 -10.12 -2.70
N GLN A 4 12.31 -9.79 -3.43
CA GLN A 4 12.42 -9.26 -4.80
C GLN A 4 12.82 -7.77 -4.82
N LEU A 5 12.66 -7.07 -3.70
CA LEU A 5 13.04 -5.66 -3.52
C LEU A 5 14.44 -5.52 -2.90
N GLU A 6 15.12 -6.62 -2.57
CA GLU A 6 16.50 -6.58 -2.08
C GLU A 6 17.43 -6.00 -3.15
N GLY A 7 18.13 -4.92 -2.80
CA GLY A 7 19.01 -4.20 -3.73
C GLY A 7 18.31 -3.48 -4.88
N ARG A 8 16.97 -3.36 -4.87
CA ARG A 8 16.18 -2.70 -5.92
C ARG A 8 15.29 -1.60 -5.36
N ARG A 9 15.10 -0.54 -6.14
CA ARG A 9 14.20 0.56 -5.78
C ARG A 9 12.74 0.16 -5.99
N PHE A 10 12.45 -0.43 -7.14
CA PHE A 10 11.14 -0.92 -7.55
C PHE A 10 11.21 -2.43 -7.84
N PHE A 11 10.06 -3.10 -7.92
CA PHE A 11 10.01 -4.49 -8.39
C PHE A 11 10.55 -4.61 -9.81
N GLY A 12 10.33 -3.58 -10.64
CA GLY A 12 10.95 -3.42 -11.96
C GLY A 12 12.45 -3.11 -11.98
N GLY A 13 13.11 -2.98 -10.82
CA GLY A 13 14.52 -2.58 -10.71
C GLY A 13 14.66 -1.07 -10.48
N ASP A 14 15.25 -0.37 -11.45
CA ASP A 14 15.52 1.07 -11.37
C ASP A 14 14.31 1.93 -11.76
N SER A 15 13.34 1.33 -12.45
CA SER A 15 12.10 1.97 -12.90
C SER A 15 10.87 1.14 -12.50
N ILE A 16 9.71 1.81 -12.43
CA ILE A 16 8.42 1.17 -12.19
C ILE A 16 8.12 0.12 -13.26
N GLY A 17 7.85 -1.10 -12.83
CA GLY A 17 7.45 -2.21 -13.68
C GLY A 17 6.01 -2.65 -13.45
N LEU A 18 5.61 -3.73 -14.14
CA LEU A 18 4.26 -4.29 -14.04
C LEU A 18 3.88 -4.66 -12.61
N LEU A 19 4.80 -5.27 -11.86
CA LEU A 19 4.52 -5.70 -10.49
C LEU A 19 4.32 -4.52 -9.53
N ASP A 20 5.01 -3.40 -9.75
CA ASP A 20 4.81 -2.17 -8.98
C ASP A 20 3.38 -1.63 -9.16
N VAL A 21 2.88 -1.63 -10.40
CA VAL A 21 1.51 -1.20 -10.72
C VAL A 21 0.48 -2.16 -10.11
N ALA A 22 0.70 -3.47 -10.26
CA ALA A 22 -0.18 -4.49 -9.69
C ALA A 22 -0.21 -4.43 -8.14
N ALA A 23 0.91 -4.06 -7.52
CA ALA A 23 1.04 -3.92 -6.07
C ALA A 23 0.58 -2.55 -5.54
N SER A 24 0.15 -1.61 -6.39
CA SER A 24 -0.24 -0.24 -6.00
C SER A 24 -1.30 -0.18 -4.89
N GLY A 25 -2.16 -1.19 -4.76
CA GLY A 25 -3.11 -1.31 -3.66
C GLY A 25 -2.46 -1.34 -2.27
N LEU A 26 -1.23 -1.85 -2.16
CA LEU A 26 -0.47 -1.85 -0.90
C LEU A 26 -0.07 -0.43 -0.48
N ALA A 27 0.10 0.51 -1.42
CA ALA A 27 0.39 1.91 -1.11
C ALA A 27 -0.78 2.61 -0.40
N TRP A 28 -2.01 2.14 -0.62
CA TRP A 28 -3.22 2.68 0.00
C TRP A 28 -3.62 2.03 1.31
N LEU A 29 -2.89 0.98 1.73
CA LEU A 29 -3.19 0.24 2.94
C LEU A 29 -3.18 1.13 4.19
N SER A 30 -2.26 2.09 4.29
CA SER A 30 -2.21 3.03 5.40
C SER A 30 -3.46 3.93 5.49
N VAL A 31 -4.01 4.34 4.35
CA VAL A 31 -5.25 5.13 4.30
C VAL A 31 -6.44 4.28 4.72
N LEU A 32 -6.46 3.01 4.31
CA LEU A 32 -7.49 2.05 4.74
C LEU A 32 -7.45 1.86 6.26
N GLU A 33 -6.27 1.65 6.83
CA GLU A 33 -6.06 1.48 8.28
C GLU A 33 -6.55 2.69 9.08
N GLU A 34 -6.20 3.90 8.62
CA GLU A 34 -6.64 5.16 9.22
C GLU A 34 -8.16 5.30 9.21
N VAL A 35 -8.81 5.06 8.06
CA VAL A 35 -10.27 5.19 7.91
C VAL A 35 -11.02 4.11 8.71
N ALA A 36 -10.50 2.88 8.70
CA ALA A 36 -11.09 1.76 9.40
C ALA A 36 -10.80 1.79 10.92
N GLY A 37 -9.83 2.59 11.37
CA GLY A 37 -9.40 2.67 12.76
C GLY A 37 -8.81 1.35 13.26
N VAL A 38 -8.15 0.60 12.37
CA VAL A 38 -7.53 -0.70 12.65
C VAL A 38 -6.14 -0.72 12.04
N GLU A 39 -5.16 -1.09 12.83
CA GLU A 39 -3.82 -1.37 12.33
C GLU A 39 -3.83 -2.78 11.74
N THR A 40 -3.42 -2.95 10.48
CA THR A 40 -3.35 -4.27 9.85
C THR A 40 -1.91 -4.77 9.84
N SER A 41 -1.68 -5.96 10.39
CA SER A 41 -0.34 -6.56 10.49
C SER A 41 0.29 -6.99 9.15
N MET A 42 -0.24 -6.53 8.01
CA MET A 42 0.16 -7.04 6.70
C MET A 42 1.54 -6.56 6.24
N ILE A 43 1.94 -5.33 6.57
CA ILE A 43 3.25 -4.78 6.16
C ILE A 43 3.85 -3.98 7.32
N ARG A 44 4.57 -4.70 8.19
CA ARG A 44 5.29 -4.13 9.34
C ARG A 44 6.75 -3.93 8.98
N GLU A 45 7.33 -2.82 9.43
CA GLU A 45 8.74 -2.47 9.16
C GLU A 45 9.72 -3.56 9.64
N GLU A 46 9.42 -4.20 10.77
CA GLU A 46 10.26 -5.25 11.36
C GLU A 46 10.31 -6.53 10.52
N ASP A 47 9.24 -6.83 9.78
CA ASP A 47 9.10 -8.04 8.98
C ASP A 47 9.38 -7.81 7.49
N TYR A 48 9.07 -6.60 6.98
CA TYR A 48 9.09 -6.26 5.56
C TYR A 48 9.66 -4.85 5.28
N PRO A 49 10.90 -4.55 5.71
CA PRO A 49 11.50 -3.21 5.58
C PRO A 49 11.65 -2.73 4.12
N ALA A 50 11.98 -3.61 3.18
CA ALA A 50 12.08 -3.26 1.77
C ALA A 50 10.72 -2.94 1.15
N LEU A 51 9.65 -3.65 1.55
CA LEU A 51 8.30 -3.36 1.10
C LEU A 51 7.80 -2.02 1.68
N CYS A 52 8.12 -1.70 2.94
CA CYS A 52 7.85 -0.38 3.50
C CYS A 52 8.58 0.74 2.75
N ARG A 53 9.89 0.59 2.50
CA ARG A 53 10.67 1.52 1.68
C ARG A 53 10.04 1.70 0.30
N TRP A 54 9.76 0.59 -0.38
CA TRP A 54 9.14 0.60 -1.71
C TRP A 54 7.81 1.36 -1.72
N ARG A 55 6.97 1.19 -0.69
CA ARG A 55 5.68 1.87 -0.59
C ARG A 55 5.84 3.40 -0.57
N GLY A 56 6.80 3.89 0.19
CA GLY A 56 7.13 5.31 0.27
C GLY A 56 7.70 5.85 -1.04
N GLU A 57 8.63 5.11 -1.65
CA GLU A 57 9.23 5.46 -2.95
C GLU A 57 8.18 5.48 -4.08
N TYR A 58 7.32 4.47 -4.12
CA TYR A 58 6.25 4.34 -5.11
C TYR A 58 5.24 5.48 -5.00
N ALA A 59 4.75 5.78 -3.80
CA ALA A 59 3.81 6.89 -3.59
C ALA A 59 4.45 8.28 -3.85
N SER A 60 5.77 8.39 -3.74
CA SER A 60 6.50 9.64 -3.95
C SER A 60 6.92 9.87 -5.40
N ASP A 61 6.83 8.85 -6.26
CA ASP A 61 7.22 8.95 -7.67
C ASP A 61 6.28 9.86 -8.47
N GLU A 62 6.85 10.75 -9.28
CA GLU A 62 6.11 11.78 -10.01
C GLU A 62 5.22 11.22 -11.13
N VAL A 63 5.55 10.06 -11.71
CA VAL A 63 4.69 9.38 -12.68
C VAL A 63 3.52 8.73 -11.96
N VAL A 64 3.80 8.08 -10.82
CA VAL A 64 2.77 7.44 -10.01
C VAL A 64 1.77 8.45 -9.49
N LYS A 65 2.20 9.59 -8.94
CA LYS A 65 1.31 10.67 -8.46
C LYS A 65 0.37 11.22 -9.52
N LYS A 66 0.75 11.18 -10.80
CA LYS A 66 -0.11 11.62 -11.92
C LYS A 66 -1.17 10.60 -12.30
N CYS A 67 -0.94 9.33 -11.97
CA CYS A 67 -1.82 8.21 -12.31
C CYS A 67 -2.71 7.78 -11.13
N LEU A 68 -2.24 8.02 -9.90
CA LEU A 68 -2.92 7.66 -8.68
C LEU A 68 -3.95 8.71 -8.27
N PRO A 69 -5.10 8.30 -7.69
CA PRO A 69 -5.99 9.23 -7.01
C PRO A 69 -5.24 9.96 -5.89
N SER A 70 -5.66 11.17 -5.57
CA SER A 70 -5.14 11.88 -4.40
C SER A 70 -5.45 11.12 -3.12
N ARG A 71 -4.67 11.39 -2.06
CA ARG A 71 -4.93 10.81 -0.74
C ARG A 71 -6.36 11.12 -0.26
N ASP A 72 -6.84 12.33 -0.48
CA ASP A 72 -8.17 12.75 -0.03
C ASP A 72 -9.30 12.01 -0.76
N GLU A 73 -9.13 11.73 -2.07
CA GLU A 73 -10.06 10.90 -2.84
C GLU A 73 -10.08 9.47 -2.31
N MET A 74 -8.93 8.89 -1.97
CA MET A 74 -8.86 7.55 -1.37
C MET A 74 -9.47 7.51 0.03
N VAL A 75 -9.25 8.53 0.86
CA VAL A 75 -9.92 8.68 2.16
C VAL A 75 -11.43 8.70 1.98
N ALA A 76 -11.94 9.53 1.07
CA ALA A 76 -13.37 9.63 0.78
C ALA A 76 -13.95 8.30 0.28
N TYR A 77 -13.25 7.61 -0.62
CA TYR A 77 -13.64 6.30 -1.13
C TYR A 77 -13.73 5.25 -0.02
N TYR A 78 -12.70 5.12 0.82
CA TYR A 78 -12.71 4.18 1.93
C TYR A 78 -13.76 4.54 2.97
N ALA A 79 -13.98 5.83 3.25
CA ALA A 79 -14.98 6.28 4.21
C ALA A 79 -16.41 5.97 3.74
N ALA A 80 -16.69 6.14 2.45
CA ALA A 80 -17.99 5.79 1.85
C ALA A 80 -18.31 4.28 1.94
N MET A 81 -17.28 3.44 2.08
CA MET A 81 -17.38 1.99 2.13
C MET A 81 -16.89 1.41 3.46
N LYS A 82 -16.81 2.25 4.51
CA LYS A 82 -16.11 1.97 5.77
C LYS A 82 -16.46 0.62 6.38
N ASP A 83 -17.75 0.28 6.50
CA ASP A 83 -18.17 -0.96 7.14
C ASP A 83 -17.64 -2.22 6.42
N ARG A 84 -17.63 -2.21 5.08
CA ARG A 84 -17.08 -3.31 4.28
C ARG A 84 -15.57 -3.46 4.49
N PHE A 85 -14.89 -2.33 4.54
CA PHE A 85 -13.44 -2.27 4.71
C PHE A 85 -12.99 -2.64 6.14
N VAL A 86 -13.76 -2.26 7.15
CA VAL A 86 -13.57 -2.72 8.54
C VAL A 86 -13.76 -4.23 8.63
N LEU A 87 -14.76 -4.81 7.96
CA LEU A 87 -14.95 -6.26 7.91
C LEU A 87 -13.77 -6.97 7.24
N LEU A 88 -13.29 -6.43 6.11
CA LEU A 88 -12.11 -6.94 5.42
C LEU A 88 -10.90 -6.93 6.35
N ALA A 89 -10.59 -5.79 6.96
CA ALA A 89 -9.45 -5.65 7.87
C ALA A 89 -9.51 -6.59 9.09
N LYS A 90 -10.69 -6.80 9.67
CA LYS A 90 -10.91 -7.77 10.75
C LYS A 90 -10.72 -9.22 10.29
N SER A 91 -11.08 -9.55 9.05
CA SER A 91 -10.88 -10.90 8.50
C SER A 91 -9.40 -11.24 8.29
N MET A 92 -8.58 -10.24 8.00
CA MET A 92 -7.13 -10.39 7.79
C MET A 92 -6.35 -10.69 9.08
N HIS A 93 -6.93 -10.37 10.26
CA HIS A 93 -6.35 -10.70 11.58
C HIS A 93 -6.65 -12.12 12.08
N LYS A 94 -7.58 -12.84 11.44
CA LYS A 94 -8.01 -14.18 11.89
C LYS A 94 -7.18 -15.33 11.31
N LYS A 95 -6.00 -15.06 10.74
CA LYS A 95 -5.09 -16.08 10.20
C LYS A 95 -3.77 -16.09 10.94
#